data_AF-A0A3C2A644-F1
#
_entry.id   AF-A0A3C2A644-F1
#
_cell.length_a   1.000
_cell.length_b   1.000
_cell.length_c   1.000
_cell.angle_alpha   90.00
_cell.angle_beta   90.00
_cell.angle_gamma   90.00
#
_symmetry.space_group_name_H-M   'P 1'
#
loop_
_entity.id
_entity.type
_entity.pdbx_description
1 polymer ?
#
loop_
_entity_poly.entity_id
_entity_poly.type
_entity_poly.pdbx_seq_one_letter_code
_entity_poly.pdbx_strand_id
1 'polypeptide(L)'
;MDRLDNIAKTNSLLQESLGEILTKKGYSITKSEYHKEAFGSRFVVWKNEVDKHCFRLIWDGRDSWFILEESPYVNDPEKVAWADVVIVPFDSNIDKPEYRTEVVSSITKEIE
;
A
#
# COMPACT_ATOMS: atom_id res chain seq x y z
N MET A 1 2.47 -10.79 -21.29
CA MET A 1 2.18 -10.90 -19.84
C MET A 1 1.09 -9.89 -19.54
N ASP A 2 0.09 -10.22 -18.71
CA ASP A 2 -1.05 -9.34 -18.45
C ASP A 2 -0.59 -8.15 -17.58
N ARG A 3 -1.06 -6.93 -17.86
CA ARG A 3 -0.76 -5.73 -17.04
C ARG A 3 -1.15 -5.96 -15.58
N LEU A 4 -2.24 -6.70 -15.37
CA LEU A 4 -2.73 -7.08 -14.05
C LEU A 4 -1.73 -7.98 -13.30
N ASP A 5 -0.94 -8.80 -14.01
CA ASP A 5 0.10 -9.62 -13.38
C ASP A 5 1.24 -8.75 -12.84
N ASN A 6 1.66 -7.73 -13.58
CA ASN A 6 2.73 -6.84 -13.14
C ASN A 6 2.33 -6.00 -11.92
N ILE A 7 1.09 -5.49 -11.93
CA ILE A 7 0.49 -4.79 -10.77
C ILE A 7 0.43 -5.75 -9.58
N ALA A 8 -0.08 -6.97 -9.77
CA ALA A 8 -0.20 -7.94 -8.68
C ALA A 8 1.15 -8.30 -8.07
N LYS A 9 2.17 -8.56 -8.90
CA LYS A 9 3.55 -8.83 -8.45
C LYS A 9 4.12 -7.68 -7.65
N THR A 10 3.99 -6.44 -8.16
CA THR A 10 4.51 -5.25 -7.48
C THR A 10 3.79 -5.00 -6.15
N ASN A 11 2.47 -5.15 -6.14
CA ASN A 11 1.66 -5.04 -4.93
C ASN A 11 2.05 -6.12 -3.90
N SER A 12 2.28 -7.37 -4.31
CA SER A 12 2.74 -8.42 -3.40
C SER A 12 4.11 -8.09 -2.78
N LEU A 13 5.05 -7.57 -3.57
CA LEU A 13 6.37 -7.15 -3.05
C LEU A 13 6.26 -5.98 -2.07
N LEU A 14 5.39 -5.01 -2.34
CA LEU A 14 5.09 -3.91 -1.43
C LEU A 14 4.49 -4.42 -0.12
N GLN A 15 3.50 -5.33 -0.19
CA GLN A 15 2.87 -5.89 1.00
C GLN A 15 3.85 -6.70 1.85
N GLU A 16 4.74 -7.48 1.24
CA GLU A 16 5.79 -8.21 1.95
C GLU A 16 6.76 -7.25 2.62
N SER A 17 7.31 -6.29 1.87
CA SER A 17 8.33 -5.35 2.37
C SER A 17 7.78 -4.43 3.47
N LEU A 18 6.61 -3.81 3.24
CA LEU A 18 5.93 -3.01 4.26
C LEU A 18 5.49 -3.87 5.43
N GLY A 19 5.00 -5.08 5.18
CA GLY A 19 4.59 -6.03 6.21
C GLY A 19 5.74 -6.37 7.16
N GLU A 20 6.94 -6.61 6.64
CA GLU A 20 8.13 -6.85 7.46
C GLU A 20 8.50 -5.64 8.34
N ILE A 21 8.50 -4.44 7.78
CA ILE A 21 8.81 -3.19 8.51
C ILE A 21 7.77 -2.92 9.59
N LEU A 22 6.49 -2.95 9.22
CA LEU A 22 5.37 -2.60 10.08
C LEU A 22 5.17 -3.65 11.19
N THR A 23 5.37 -4.94 10.90
CA THR A 23 5.29 -5.99 11.93
C THR A 23 6.37 -5.79 13.00
N LYS A 24 7.60 -5.41 12.62
CA LYS A 24 8.67 -5.07 13.59
C LYS A 24 8.29 -3.86 14.46
N LYS A 25 7.45 -2.96 13.94
CA LYS A 25 6.92 -1.78 14.64
C LYS A 25 5.60 -2.05 15.39
N GLY A 26 5.16 -3.31 15.51
CA GLY A 26 3.97 -3.70 16.28
C GLY A 26 2.65 -3.58 15.54
N TYR A 27 2.66 -3.36 14.23
CA TYR A 27 1.45 -3.32 13.41
C TYR A 27 1.04 -4.71 12.94
N SER A 28 -0.26 -4.89 12.70
CA SER A 28 -0.83 -6.11 12.13
C SER A 28 -1.83 -5.79 11.02
N ILE A 29 -1.94 -6.67 10.01
CA ILE A 29 -2.94 -6.51 8.95
C ILE A 29 -4.33 -6.71 9.55
N THR A 30 -5.22 -5.75 9.33
CA THR A 30 -6.61 -5.81 9.82
C THR A 30 -7.64 -5.84 8.70
N LYS A 31 -7.28 -5.36 7.50
CA LYS A 31 -8.18 -5.30 6.36
C LYS A 31 -7.41 -5.44 5.05
N SER A 32 -7.99 -6.13 4.08
CA SER A 32 -7.49 -6.22 2.72
C SER A 32 -8.66 -6.45 1.77
N GLU A 33 -8.74 -5.67 0.70
CA GLU A 33 -9.79 -5.79 -0.31
C GLU A 33 -9.23 -5.64 -1.72
N TYR A 34 -9.86 -6.35 -2.67
CA TYR A 34 -9.55 -6.29 -4.09
C TYR A 34 -10.85 -6.10 -4.89
N HIS A 35 -10.88 -5.06 -5.70
CA HIS A 35 -12.04 -4.64 -6.49
C HIS A 35 -11.72 -4.81 -7.97
N LYS A 36 -12.02 -6.00 -8.51
CA LYS A 36 -11.73 -6.33 -9.92
C LYS A 36 -12.47 -5.40 -10.88
N GLU A 37 -13.71 -5.05 -10.55
CA GLU A 37 -14.60 -4.16 -11.29
C GLU A 37 -14.14 -2.69 -11.29
N ALA A 38 -13.30 -2.29 -10.33
CA ALA A 38 -12.77 -0.95 -10.21
C ALA A 38 -11.31 -0.90 -10.69
N PHE A 39 -11.08 -1.27 -11.96
CA PHE A 39 -9.74 -1.26 -12.59
C PHE A 39 -8.68 -2.10 -11.83
N GLY A 40 -9.14 -3.10 -11.06
CA GLY A 40 -8.26 -3.92 -10.23
C GLY A 40 -7.68 -3.20 -9.01
N SER A 41 -8.28 -2.07 -8.60
CA SER A 41 -7.95 -1.36 -7.37
C SER A 41 -7.98 -2.28 -6.16
N ARG A 42 -7.08 -2.02 -5.21
CA ARG A 42 -6.94 -2.82 -3.99
C ARG A 42 -6.33 -1.99 -2.90
N PHE A 43 -6.56 -2.41 -1.66
CA PHE A 43 -5.87 -1.83 -0.53
C PHE A 43 -5.63 -2.87 0.56
N VAL A 44 -4.68 -2.57 1.44
CA VAL A 44 -4.43 -3.30 2.67
C VAL A 44 -4.18 -2.31 3.80
N VAL A 45 -4.69 -2.62 4.99
CA VAL A 45 -4.57 -1.77 6.19
C VAL A 45 -3.79 -2.52 7.25
N TRP A 46 -2.74 -1.89 7.75
CA TRP A 46 -2.02 -2.28 8.95
C TRP A 46 -2.41 -1.36 10.09
N LYS A 47 -2.56 -1.93 11.28
CA LYS A 47 -3.00 -1.23 12.47
C LYS A 47 -2.14 -1.60 13.67
N ASN A 48 -1.74 -0.59 14.44
CA ASN A 48 -1.11 -0.73 15.74
C ASN A 48 -2.13 -0.29 16.82
N GLU A 49 -2.58 -1.25 17.61
CA GLU A 49 -3.59 -1.02 18.67
C GLU A 49 -3.04 -0.21 19.84
N VAL A 50 -1.73 -0.30 20.11
CA VAL A 50 -1.07 0.40 21.22
C VAL A 50 -0.95 1.88 20.89
N ASP A 51 -0.41 2.18 19.72
CA ASP A 51 -0.16 3.56 19.27
C ASP A 51 -1.42 4.21 18.66
N LYS A 52 -2.50 3.43 18.48
CA LYS A 52 -3.75 3.84 17.83
C LYS A 52 -3.50 4.47 16.46
N HIS A 53 -2.54 3.91 15.72
CA HIS A 53 -2.14 4.36 14.40
C HIS A 53 -2.38 3.28 13.34
N CYS A 54 -2.69 3.70 12.11
CA CYS A 54 -2.86 2.85 10.95
C CYS A 54 -2.01 3.32 9.77
N PHE A 55 -1.57 2.37 8.96
CA PHE A 55 -1.13 2.59 7.59
C PHE A 55 -2.07 1.90 6.61
N ARG A 56 -2.26 2.51 5.44
CA ARG A 56 -3.01 1.91 4.34
C ARG A 56 -2.19 2.01 3.05
N LEU A 57 -1.92 0.87 2.42
CA LEU A 57 -1.39 0.82 1.06
C LEU A 57 -2.56 0.67 0.10
N ILE A 58 -2.62 1.51 -0.92
CA ILE A 58 -3.61 1.49 -1.99
C ILE A 58 -2.89 1.31 -3.32
N TRP A 59 -3.47 0.49 -4.19
CA TRP A 59 -3.29 0.61 -5.63
C TRP A 59 -4.57 1.22 -6.21
N ASP A 60 -4.43 2.43 -6.76
CA ASP A 60 -5.49 3.07 -7.53
C ASP A 60 -5.37 2.64 -8.99
N GLY A 61 -6.24 1.72 -9.40
CA GLY A 61 -6.25 1.20 -10.77
C GLY A 61 -6.74 2.21 -11.81
N ARG A 62 -7.43 3.28 -11.41
CA ARG A 62 -7.91 4.31 -12.33
C ARG A 62 -6.77 5.24 -12.73
N ASP A 63 -6.06 5.77 -11.74
CA ASP A 63 -4.99 6.76 -11.96
C ASP A 63 -3.59 6.11 -12.05
N SER A 64 -3.52 4.80 -11.81
CA SER A 64 -2.32 3.96 -11.87
C SER A 64 -1.25 4.35 -10.85
N TRP A 65 -1.65 4.58 -9.61
CA TRP A 65 -0.76 5.00 -8.52
C TRP A 65 -0.72 3.97 -7.39
N PHE A 66 0.45 3.80 -6.80
CA PHE A 66 0.55 3.26 -5.45
C PHE A 66 0.56 4.41 -4.46
N ILE A 67 -0.25 4.30 -3.41
CA ILE A 67 -0.40 5.32 -2.38
C ILE A 67 -0.19 4.65 -1.04
N LEU A 68 0.68 5.22 -0.21
CA LEU A 68 0.75 4.89 1.20
C LEU A 68 0.18 6.06 2.00
N GLU A 69 -0.79 5.79 2.85
CA GLU A 69 -1.39 6.76 3.74
C GLU A 69 -1.23 6.33 5.19
N GLU A 70 -1.35 7.29 6.10
CA GLU A 70 -1.42 7.06 7.53
C GLU A 70 -2.63 7.69 8.18
N SER A 71 -3.03 7.17 9.35
CA SER A 71 -4.09 7.75 10.16
C SER A 71 -3.84 7.53 11.67
N PRO A 72 -3.96 8.56 12.52
CA PRO A 72 -3.88 8.43 13.97
C PRO A 72 -5.21 8.02 14.62
N TYR A 73 -6.23 7.64 13.84
CA TYR A 73 -7.59 7.40 14.31
C TYR A 73 -8.04 5.96 14.10
N VAL A 74 -7.45 5.07 14.87
CA VAL A 74 -7.72 3.62 14.83
C VAL A 74 -9.14 3.22 15.25
N ASN A 75 -9.81 4.01 16.09
CA ASN A 75 -11.08 3.64 16.74
C ASN A 75 -12.18 4.71 16.62
N ASP A 76 -12.01 5.71 15.75
CA ASP A 76 -12.97 6.79 15.60
C ASP A 76 -13.55 6.80 14.17
N PRO A 77 -14.71 6.15 13.93
CA PRO A 77 -15.34 6.13 12.61
C PRO A 77 -15.83 7.52 12.16
N GLU A 78 -15.92 8.51 13.05
CA GLU A 78 -16.25 9.89 12.71
C GLU A 78 -15.00 10.73 12.37
N LYS A 79 -13.80 10.24 12.69
CA LYS A 79 -12.52 10.90 12.38
C LYS A 79 -11.63 10.03 11.50
N VAL A 80 -12.13 9.60 10.35
CA VAL A 80 -11.29 8.90 9.36
C VAL A 80 -10.55 9.93 8.51
N ALA A 81 -9.53 10.56 9.09
CA ALA A 81 -8.59 11.38 8.34
C ALA A 81 -7.39 10.49 7.94
N TRP A 82 -7.23 10.30 6.64
CA TRP A 82 -6.01 9.73 6.05
C TRP A 82 -5.16 10.88 5.53
N ALA A 83 -3.86 10.81 5.80
CA ALA A 83 -2.87 11.69 5.21
C ALA A 83 -1.99 10.88 4.26
N ASP A 84 -1.76 11.39 3.06
CA ASP A 84 -0.82 10.79 2.12
C ASP A 84 0.59 10.88 2.71
N VAL A 85 1.23 9.73 2.90
CA VAL A 85 2.66 9.62 3.22
C VAL A 85 3.44 9.75 1.93
N VAL A 86 3.06 8.98 0.91
CA VAL A 86 3.69 9.01 -0.41
C VAL A 86 2.74 8.50 -1.50
N ILE A 87 2.82 9.14 -2.67
CA ILE A 87 2.13 8.74 -3.90
C ILE A 87 3.21 8.46 -4.94
N VAL A 88 3.23 7.23 -5.47
CA VAL A 88 4.18 6.81 -6.49
C VAL A 88 3.42 6.38 -7.75
N PRO A 89 3.59 7.09 -8.88
CA PRO A 89 3.01 6.67 -10.14
C PRO A 89 3.64 5.35 -10.62
N PHE A 90 2.84 4.47 -11.18
CA PHE A 90 3.29 3.15 -11.64
C PHE A 90 2.85 2.87 -13.07
N ASP A 91 3.82 2.67 -13.96
CA ASP A 91 3.56 2.22 -15.32
C ASP A 91 3.56 0.69 -15.39
N SER A 92 2.35 0.12 -15.41
CA SER A 92 2.16 -1.34 -15.54
C SER A 92 2.71 -1.93 -16.84
N ASN A 93 3.03 -1.12 -17.86
CA ASN A 93 3.68 -1.56 -19.10
C ASN A 93 5.18 -1.82 -18.93
N ILE A 94 5.81 -1.29 -17.88
CA ILE A 94 7.24 -1.49 -17.60
C ILE A 94 7.40 -2.75 -16.74
N ASP A 95 7.59 -3.89 -17.41
CA ASP A 95 7.86 -5.18 -16.74
C ASP A 95 9.37 -5.38 -16.53
N LYS A 96 9.98 -4.48 -15.75
CA LYS A 96 11.39 -4.56 -15.36
C LYS A 96 11.52 -4.76 -13.85
N PRO A 97 12.25 -5.79 -13.38
CA PRO A 97 12.47 -5.99 -11.94
C PRO A 97 13.02 -4.75 -11.24
N GLU A 98 13.94 -4.02 -11.89
CA GLU A 98 14.58 -2.83 -11.33
C GLU A 98 13.56 -1.71 -11.09
N TYR A 99 12.60 -1.55 -11.99
CA TYR A 99 11.52 -0.58 -11.85
C TYR A 99 10.61 -0.92 -10.66
N ARG A 100 10.28 -2.21 -10.48
CA ARG A 100 9.51 -2.64 -9.31
C ARG A 100 10.28 -2.39 -8.01
N THR A 101 11.57 -2.70 -7.99
CA THR A 101 12.43 -2.45 -6.83
C THR A 101 12.52 -0.95 -6.51
N GLU A 102 12.59 -0.09 -7.52
CA GLU A 102 12.58 1.37 -7.35
C GLU A 102 11.27 1.85 -6.73
N VAL A 103 10.13 1.37 -7.22
CA VAL A 103 8.80 1.68 -6.68
C VAL A 103 8.67 1.20 -5.24
N VAL A 104 9.06 -0.04 -4.95
CA VAL A 104 9.06 -0.60 -3.58
C VAL A 104 9.93 0.26 -2.67
N SER A 105 11.17 0.55 -3.06
CA SER A 105 12.08 1.37 -2.26
C SER A 105 11.57 2.80 -2.04
N SER A 106 10.91 3.39 -3.04
CA SER A 106 10.36 4.75 -2.92
C SER A 106 9.24 4.82 -1.90
N ILE A 107 8.50 3.73 -1.69
CA ILE A 107 7.43 3.67 -0.71
C ILE A 107 7.96 3.27 0.68
N THR A 108 8.84 2.26 0.76
CA THR A 108 9.29 1.75 2.07
C THR A 108 10.18 2.74 2.83
N LYS A 109 11.01 3.52 2.13
CA LYS A 109 11.91 4.52 2.74
C LYS A 109 11.21 5.58 3.59
N GLU A 110 9.95 5.88 3.29
CA GLU A 110 9.17 6.88 4.03
C GLU A 110 8.77 6.41 5.42
N ILE A 111 8.83 5.10 5.67
CA ILE A 111 8.40 4.49 6.93
C ILE A 111 9.44 3.56 7.55
N GLU A 112 10.68 3.55 7.08
CA GLU A 112 11.82 2.85 7.71
C GLU A 112 12.30 3.65 8.94
#